data_AF-A0A386PWS1-F1
#
_entry.id   AF-A0A386PWS1-F1
#
_cell.length_a   1.000
_cell.length_b   1.000
_cell.length_c   1.000
_cell.angle_alpha   90.00
_cell.angle_beta   90.00
_cell.angle_gamma   90.00
#
_symmetry.space_group_name_H-M   'P 1'
#
loop_
_entity.id
_entity.type
_entity.pdbx_description
1 polymer ?
#
loop_
_entity_poly.entity_id
_entity_poly.type
_entity_poly.pdbx_seq_one_letter_code
_entity_poly.pdbx_strand_id
1 'polypeptide(L)'
;MWFSPSLILMLISIMSSVFLILSSPSLFISWLGLELNTLAFLPLMLVKKTSMSSEGSVKYFLTQTLASILIIISIVMFFLDLNNVGNSLLLVGLSIKLGAAPFHSWILSVAETLNWPVLFILLTVQKINPLFMLWNFSSYWGNVFDVIIIMSLVVGSLMGLVQTSTRLLMTFSSISHMGWLLISVSFDLWMGVLYFFIYMVVLFPVIMIFNIFNISYINEFFLMNFSLSKQILLFLSILSLGGLPPFLGFLPKWLILQVVVSMGWYFFSLVMILASLFTLFFYLRMTFTAFILGGSSLFETKIFYSLGNLNLFMLLLSILGLPLFLFV
;
A
#
# COMPACT_ATOMS: atom_id res chain seq x y z
N MET A 1 10.48 22.48 -1.39
CA MET A 1 9.78 23.00 -0.20
C MET A 1 8.37 22.42 -0.20
N TRP A 2 8.08 21.47 0.70
CA TRP A 2 6.79 20.77 0.77
C TRP A 2 5.66 21.61 1.40
N PHE A 3 6.00 22.72 2.04
CA PHE A 3 5.05 23.59 2.74
C PHE A 3 4.69 24.80 1.88
N SER A 4 4.21 24.60 0.65
CA SER A 4 3.46 25.67 -0.03
C SER A 4 2.01 25.65 0.46
N PRO A 5 1.34 26.80 0.61
CA PRO A 5 -0.06 26.87 1.03
C PRO A 5 -0.99 26.00 0.19
N SER A 6 -0.71 25.90 -1.12
CA SER A 6 -1.43 25.04 -2.05
C SER A 6 -1.35 23.55 -1.68
N LEU A 7 -0.18 23.04 -1.29
CA LEU A 7 -0.02 21.62 -0.95
C LEU A 7 -0.73 21.26 0.35
N ILE A 8 -0.74 22.19 1.31
CA ILE A 8 -1.48 22.04 2.57
C ILE A 8 -2.99 21.94 2.27
N LEU A 9 -3.51 22.83 1.42
CA LEU A 9 -4.90 22.77 0.97
C LEU A 9 -5.22 21.41 0.31
N MET A 10 -4.34 20.91 -0.57
CA MET A 10 -4.53 19.61 -1.21
C MET A 10 -4.58 18.46 -0.18
N LEU A 11 -3.67 18.45 0.79
CA LEU A 11 -3.68 17.43 1.85
C LEU A 11 -4.95 17.49 2.70
N ILE A 12 -5.44 18.70 3.02
CA ILE A 12 -6.71 18.88 3.72
C ILE A 12 -7.87 18.34 2.87
N SER A 13 -7.87 18.58 1.55
CA SER A 13 -8.91 18.05 0.66
C SER A 13 -8.88 16.52 0.52
N ILE A 14 -7.70 15.90 0.60
CA ILE A 14 -7.60 14.42 0.68
C ILE A 14 -8.24 13.95 1.99
N MET A 15 -7.93 14.58 3.12
CA MET A 15 -8.52 14.18 4.40
C MET A 15 -10.03 14.41 4.45
N SER A 16 -10.52 15.53 3.91
CA SER A 16 -11.96 15.80 3.83
C SER A 16 -12.69 14.77 2.97
N SER A 17 -12.06 14.28 1.90
CA SER A 17 -12.62 13.21 1.07
C SER A 17 -12.84 11.90 1.85
N VAL A 18 -11.93 11.56 2.77
CA VAL A 18 -12.05 10.38 3.65
C VAL A 18 -13.26 10.55 4.56
N PHE A 19 -13.38 11.71 5.23
CA PHE A 19 -14.52 11.99 6.10
C PHE A 19 -15.86 11.99 5.36
N LEU A 20 -15.87 12.49 4.12
CA LEU A 20 -17.07 12.53 3.30
C LEU A 20 -17.57 11.11 2.98
N ILE A 21 -16.67 10.19 2.66
CA ILE A 21 -17.04 8.79 2.39
C ILE A 21 -17.48 8.07 3.67
N LEU A 22 -16.76 8.26 4.79
CA LEU A 22 -17.11 7.63 6.07
C LEU A 22 -18.50 8.03 6.57
N SER A 23 -18.92 9.26 6.31
CA SER A 23 -20.22 9.79 6.71
C SER A 23 -21.32 9.61 5.64
N SER A 24 -20.97 9.14 4.44
CA SER A 24 -21.89 9.13 3.31
C SER A 24 -23.01 8.10 3.47
N PRO A 25 -24.30 8.49 3.35
CA PRO A 25 -25.42 7.54 3.38
C PRO A 25 -25.73 6.94 2.00
N SER A 26 -25.31 7.59 0.91
CA SER A 26 -25.61 7.16 -0.45
C SER A 26 -24.35 6.90 -1.28
N LEU A 27 -24.48 5.94 -2.20
CA LEU A 27 -23.45 5.58 -3.18
C LEU A 27 -22.97 6.76 -4.04
N PHE A 28 -23.86 7.70 -4.36
CA PHE A 28 -23.49 8.87 -5.15
C PHE A 28 -22.60 9.84 -4.36
N ILE A 29 -22.89 10.02 -3.07
CA ILE A 29 -22.07 10.86 -2.18
C ILE A 29 -20.70 10.20 -1.96
N SER A 30 -20.64 8.88 -1.79
CA SER A 30 -19.36 8.18 -1.68
C SER A 30 -18.54 8.28 -2.98
N TRP A 31 -19.19 8.23 -4.14
CA TRP A 31 -18.56 8.50 -5.44
C TRP A 31 -17.97 9.91 -5.52
N LEU A 32 -18.71 10.94 -5.09
CA LEU A 32 -18.19 12.32 -5.04
C LEU A 32 -16.95 12.43 -4.15
N GLY A 33 -16.94 11.75 -3.00
CA GLY A 33 -15.76 11.68 -2.14
C GLY A 33 -14.56 11.02 -2.84
N LEU A 34 -14.78 9.97 -3.63
CA LEU A 34 -13.72 9.34 -4.41
C LEU A 34 -13.17 10.28 -5.50
N GLU A 35 -14.00 11.07 -6.16
CA GLU A 35 -13.55 12.04 -7.17
C GLU A 35 -12.77 13.20 -6.53
N LEU A 36 -13.25 13.73 -5.40
CA LEU A 36 -12.52 14.74 -4.64
C LEU A 36 -11.12 14.25 -4.26
N ASN A 37 -10.98 13.00 -3.85
CA ASN A 37 -9.67 12.41 -3.55
C ASN A 37 -8.74 12.38 -4.78
N THR A 38 -9.26 11.95 -5.94
CA THR A 38 -8.47 11.87 -7.18
C THR A 38 -8.01 13.25 -7.66
N LEU A 39 -8.90 14.24 -7.67
CA LEU A 39 -8.59 15.62 -8.05
C LEU A 39 -7.62 16.25 -7.04
N ALA A 40 -7.77 15.92 -5.76
CA ALA A 40 -6.90 16.42 -4.71
C ALA A 40 -5.47 15.87 -4.82
N PHE A 41 -5.32 14.64 -5.30
CA PHE A 41 -4.02 13.97 -5.41
C PHE A 41 -3.19 14.44 -6.62
N LEU A 42 -3.82 14.86 -7.72
CA LEU A 42 -3.10 15.24 -8.95
C LEU A 42 -2.02 16.33 -8.74
N PRO A 43 -2.28 17.45 -8.03
CA PRO A 43 -1.24 18.47 -7.84
C PRO A 43 -0.09 18.00 -6.94
N LEU A 44 -0.33 17.04 -6.04
CA LEU A 44 0.74 16.44 -5.22
C LEU A 44 1.71 15.62 -6.06
N MET A 45 1.24 14.99 -7.15
CA MET A 45 2.10 14.28 -8.09
C MET A 45 3.01 15.23 -8.87
N LEU A 46 2.52 16.44 -9.19
CA LEU A 46 3.20 17.43 -10.02
C LEU A 46 4.23 18.30 -9.27
N VAL A 47 4.54 18.00 -8.00
CA VAL A 47 5.43 18.83 -7.16
C VAL A 47 6.81 19.06 -7.78
N LYS A 48 7.40 18.05 -8.44
CA LYS A 48 8.72 18.16 -9.08
C LYS A 48 8.71 18.90 -10.42
N LYS A 49 7.54 19.08 -11.04
CA LYS A 49 7.36 19.70 -12.37
C LYS A 49 8.29 19.11 -13.45
N THR A 50 8.53 17.81 -13.42
CA THR A 50 9.31 17.09 -14.45
C THR A 50 8.38 16.43 -15.47
N SER A 51 8.88 16.19 -16.69
CA SER A 51 8.14 15.47 -17.74
C SER A 51 7.64 14.10 -17.27
N MET A 52 8.47 13.38 -16.51
CA MET A 52 8.09 12.09 -15.90
C MET A 52 6.93 12.26 -14.91
N SER A 53 6.95 13.29 -14.05
CA SER A 53 5.85 13.54 -13.11
C SER A 53 4.55 13.92 -13.83
N SER A 54 4.63 14.64 -14.95
CA SER A 54 3.45 14.93 -15.77
C SER A 54 2.89 13.68 -16.44
N GLU A 55 3.73 12.81 -17.00
CA GLU A 55 3.28 11.55 -17.60
C GLU A 55 2.60 10.65 -16.56
N GLY A 56 3.19 10.50 -15.37
CA GLY A 56 2.59 9.77 -14.27
C GLY A 56 1.24 10.33 -13.84
N SER A 57 1.10 11.66 -13.77
CA SER A 57 -0.17 12.31 -13.41
C SER A 57 -1.27 12.06 -14.44
N VAL A 58 -0.94 12.05 -15.74
CA VAL A 58 -1.89 11.77 -16.82
C VAL A 58 -2.32 10.30 -16.78
N LYS A 59 -1.38 9.37 -16.59
CA LYS A 59 -1.71 7.94 -16.42
C LYS A 59 -2.65 7.71 -15.24
N TYR A 60 -2.33 8.29 -14.08
CA TYR A 60 -3.20 8.21 -12.90
C TYR A 60 -4.59 8.77 -13.17
N PHE A 61 -4.68 9.98 -13.75
CA PHE A 61 -5.96 10.62 -14.04
C PHE A 61 -6.84 9.77 -14.95
N LEU A 62 -6.31 9.27 -16.07
CA LEU A 62 -7.07 8.47 -17.03
C LEU A 62 -7.56 7.16 -16.43
N THR A 63 -6.75 6.48 -15.62
CA THR A 63 -7.16 5.21 -15.02
C THR A 63 -8.19 5.39 -13.90
N GLN A 64 -8.05 6.45 -13.09
CA GLN A 64 -8.97 6.73 -11.99
C GLN A 64 -10.32 7.27 -12.48
N THR A 65 -10.32 8.06 -13.57
CA THR A 65 -11.56 8.50 -14.23
C THR A 65 -12.29 7.34 -14.91
N LEU A 66 -11.59 6.41 -15.54
CA LEU A 66 -12.22 5.19 -16.06
C LEU A 66 -12.87 4.37 -14.94
N ALA A 67 -12.18 4.23 -13.81
CA ALA A 67 -12.73 3.55 -12.64
C ALA A 67 -13.96 4.28 -12.08
N SER A 68 -13.97 5.61 -12.08
CA SER A 68 -15.11 6.41 -11.58
C SER A 68 -16.33 6.34 -12.48
N ILE A 69 -16.13 6.26 -13.79
CA ILE A 69 -17.22 6.02 -14.76
C ILE A 69 -17.86 4.65 -14.51
N LEU A 70 -17.07 3.60 -14.27
CA LEU A 70 -17.62 2.26 -13.95
C LEU A 70 -18.47 2.27 -12.67
N ILE A 71 -18.07 3.05 -11.66
CA ILE A 71 -18.84 3.22 -10.42
C ILE A 71 -20.15 4.01 -10.66
N ILE A 72 -20.17 4.99 -11.56
CA ILE A 72 -21.45 5.67 -11.90
C ILE A 72 -22.36 4.70 -12.65
N ILE A 73 -21.82 3.92 -13.60
CA ILE A 73 -22.63 2.96 -14.35
C ILE A 73 -23.22 1.91 -13.40
N SER A 74 -22.49 1.46 -12.36
CA SER A 74 -23.07 0.54 -11.37
C SER A 74 -24.25 1.16 -10.62
N ILE A 75 -24.17 2.44 -10.25
CA ILE A 75 -25.29 3.17 -9.63
C ILE A 75 -26.50 3.20 -10.55
N VAL A 76 -26.31 3.46 -11.85
CA VAL A 76 -27.40 3.42 -12.84
C VAL A 76 -27.99 2.00 -12.96
N MET A 77 -27.15 0.96 -12.96
CA MET A 77 -27.63 -0.43 -13.00
C MET A 77 -28.44 -0.81 -11.77
N PHE A 78 -28.10 -0.28 -10.58
CA PHE A 78 -28.91 -0.48 -9.38
C PHE A 78 -30.29 0.20 -9.50
N PHE A 79 -30.38 1.38 -10.12
CA PHE A 79 -31.67 2.02 -10.41
C PHE A 79 -32.52 1.26 -11.44
N LEU A 80 -31.89 0.46 -12.29
CA LEU A 80 -32.56 -0.41 -13.27
C LEU A 80 -32.86 -1.81 -12.71
N ASP A 81 -32.71 -2.03 -11.40
CA ASP A 81 -32.87 -3.32 -10.72
C ASP A 81 -31.94 -4.46 -11.20
N LEU A 82 -30.84 -4.12 -11.90
CA LEU A 82 -29.83 -5.07 -12.40
C LEU A 82 -28.69 -5.28 -11.38
N ASN A 83 -29.03 -5.70 -10.16
CA ASN A 83 -28.11 -5.75 -9.02
C ASN A 83 -26.84 -6.56 -9.24
N ASN A 84 -26.92 -7.73 -9.89
CA ASN A 84 -25.75 -8.58 -10.13
C ASN A 84 -24.72 -7.90 -11.04
N VAL A 85 -25.21 -7.23 -12.09
CA VAL A 85 -24.35 -6.47 -13.01
C VAL A 85 -23.78 -5.25 -12.30
N GLY A 86 -24.61 -4.51 -11.56
CA GLY A 86 -24.17 -3.36 -10.77
C GLY A 86 -23.06 -3.72 -9.77
N ASN A 87 -23.22 -4.81 -9.02
CA ASN A 87 -22.21 -5.29 -8.06
C ASN A 87 -20.88 -5.64 -8.75
N SER A 88 -20.93 -6.34 -9.88
CA SER A 88 -19.72 -6.68 -10.63
C SER A 88 -18.98 -5.45 -11.16
N LEU A 89 -19.70 -4.46 -11.68
CA LEU A 89 -19.12 -3.21 -12.19
C LEU A 89 -18.54 -2.35 -11.07
N LEU A 90 -19.24 -2.26 -9.94
CA LEU A 90 -18.77 -1.55 -8.75
C LEU A 90 -17.44 -2.15 -8.26
N LEU A 91 -17.37 -3.48 -8.21
CA LEU A 91 -16.20 -4.23 -7.75
C LEU A 91 -15.01 -4.10 -8.70
N VAL A 92 -15.24 -4.12 -10.02
CA VAL A 92 -14.21 -3.81 -11.02
C VAL A 92 -13.75 -2.35 -10.89
N GLY A 93 -14.66 -1.39 -10.76
CA GLY A 93 -14.31 0.02 -10.59
C GLY A 93 -13.46 0.26 -9.33
N LEU A 94 -13.86 -0.29 -8.18
CA LEU A 94 -13.12 -0.16 -6.93
C LEU A 94 -11.75 -0.87 -6.98
N SER A 95 -11.67 -2.05 -7.60
CA SER A 95 -10.40 -2.77 -7.75
C SER A 95 -9.39 -2.03 -8.63
N ILE A 96 -9.86 -1.34 -9.69
CA ILE A 96 -9.01 -0.42 -10.48
C ILE A 96 -8.52 0.73 -9.59
N LYS A 97 -9.41 1.38 -8.81
CA LYS A 97 -9.00 2.48 -7.90
C LYS A 97 -7.95 2.03 -6.87
N LEU A 98 -8.08 0.80 -6.35
CA LEU A 98 -7.13 0.20 -5.40
C LEU A 98 -5.80 -0.26 -6.03
N GLY A 99 -5.75 -0.45 -7.34
CA GLY A 99 -4.61 -1.07 -8.03
C GLY A 99 -4.46 -2.56 -7.72
N ALA A 100 -5.57 -3.25 -7.42
CA ALA A 100 -5.56 -4.70 -7.24
C ALA A 100 -5.37 -5.42 -8.58
N ALA A 101 -4.70 -6.57 -8.58
CA ALA A 101 -4.54 -7.35 -9.80
C ALA A 101 -5.90 -7.97 -10.22
N PRO A 102 -6.21 -8.07 -11.53
CA PRO A 102 -5.32 -7.88 -12.69
C PRO A 102 -5.07 -6.42 -13.08
N PHE A 103 -5.79 -5.44 -12.53
CA PHE A 103 -5.74 -4.02 -12.93
C PHE A 103 -4.56 -3.21 -12.33
N HIS A 104 -3.50 -3.90 -11.91
CA HIS A 104 -2.36 -3.32 -11.20
C HIS A 104 -1.34 -2.57 -12.07
N SER A 105 -1.39 -2.69 -13.40
CA SER A 105 -0.35 -2.15 -14.30
C SER A 105 -0.15 -0.63 -14.16
N TRP A 106 -1.22 0.12 -13.89
CA TRP A 106 -1.14 1.57 -13.75
C TRP A 106 -0.34 1.99 -12.52
N ILE A 107 -0.50 1.28 -11.40
CA ILE A 107 0.15 1.66 -10.13
C ILE A 107 1.67 1.55 -10.23
N LEU A 108 2.15 0.55 -10.98
CA LEU A 108 3.56 0.31 -11.26
C LEU A 108 4.16 1.48 -12.06
N SER A 109 3.52 1.82 -13.18
CA SER A 109 3.99 2.91 -14.05
C SER A 109 3.98 4.28 -13.37
N VAL A 110 2.98 4.53 -12.53
CA VAL A 110 2.87 5.79 -11.79
C VAL A 110 3.93 5.84 -10.68
N ALA A 111 4.15 4.75 -9.96
CA ALA A 111 5.06 4.74 -8.82
C ALA A 111 6.51 5.05 -9.15
N GLU A 112 7.00 4.66 -10.33
CA GLU A 112 8.37 4.99 -10.76
C GLU A 112 8.58 6.50 -10.94
N THR A 113 7.55 7.21 -11.37
CA THR A 113 7.62 8.66 -11.63
C THR A 113 7.54 9.51 -10.35
N LEU A 114 7.07 8.93 -9.25
CA LEU A 114 6.75 9.66 -8.02
C LEU A 114 7.93 9.83 -7.06
N ASN A 115 7.81 10.84 -6.21
CA ASN A 115 8.69 11.03 -5.05
C ASN A 115 8.29 10.12 -3.91
N TRP A 116 9.25 9.76 -3.05
CA TRP A 116 9.01 8.90 -1.89
C TRP A 116 7.82 9.30 -1.00
N PRO A 117 7.61 10.57 -0.60
CA PRO A 117 6.49 10.87 0.27
C PRO A 117 5.15 10.93 -0.48
N VAL A 118 5.14 11.22 -1.79
CA VAL A 118 3.92 11.13 -2.62
C VAL A 118 3.58 9.66 -2.89
N LEU A 119 4.60 8.83 -3.12
CA LEU A 119 4.48 7.38 -3.22
C LEU A 119 3.91 6.79 -1.94
N PHE A 120 4.35 7.26 -0.76
CA PHE A 120 3.74 6.87 0.51
C PHE A 120 2.24 7.14 0.48
N ILE A 121 1.80 8.38 0.18
CA ILE A 121 0.37 8.75 0.11
C ILE A 121 -0.39 7.85 -0.87
N LEU A 122 0.18 7.54 -2.03
CA LEU A 122 -0.42 6.65 -3.03
C LEU A 122 -0.57 5.20 -2.53
N LEU A 123 0.45 4.65 -1.88
CA LEU A 123 0.43 3.28 -1.36
C LEU A 123 -0.45 3.13 -0.12
N THR A 124 -0.98 4.24 0.41
CA THR A 124 -1.62 4.30 1.72
C THR A 124 -2.95 5.04 1.69
N VAL A 125 -2.94 6.35 1.91
CA VAL A 125 -4.14 7.20 2.09
C VAL A 125 -5.10 7.04 0.93
N GLN A 126 -4.59 6.91 -0.30
CA GLN A 126 -5.42 6.70 -1.49
C GLN A 126 -6.23 5.40 -1.46
N LYS A 127 -5.83 4.39 -0.67
CA LYS A 127 -6.51 3.10 -0.52
C LYS A 127 -7.63 3.11 0.53
N ILE A 128 -7.65 4.08 1.44
CA ILE A 128 -8.65 4.14 2.53
C ILE A 128 -10.07 4.25 1.96
N ASN A 129 -10.26 5.21 1.05
CA ASN A 129 -11.56 5.52 0.48
C ASN A 129 -12.19 4.33 -0.27
N PRO A 130 -11.50 3.69 -1.23
CA PRO A 130 -12.09 2.57 -1.93
C PRO A 130 -12.23 1.32 -1.04
N LEU A 131 -11.36 1.08 -0.05
CA LEU A 131 -11.50 -0.03 0.90
C LEU A 131 -12.77 0.11 1.75
N PHE A 132 -13.05 1.31 2.25
CA PHE A 132 -14.26 1.55 3.03
C PHE A 132 -15.53 1.38 2.18
N MET A 133 -15.51 1.91 0.95
CA MET A 133 -16.63 1.71 0.04
C MET A 133 -16.83 0.23 -0.30
N LEU A 134 -15.74 -0.53 -0.47
CA LEU A 134 -15.79 -1.96 -0.75
C LEU A 134 -16.44 -2.72 0.42
N TRP A 135 -16.10 -2.40 1.67
CA TRP A 135 -16.73 -2.99 2.86
C TRP A 135 -18.25 -2.82 2.89
N ASN A 136 -18.77 -1.63 2.54
CA ASN A 136 -20.21 -1.38 2.53
C ASN A 136 -20.99 -2.33 1.58
N PHE A 137 -20.32 -2.93 0.61
CA PHE A 137 -20.89 -3.89 -0.35
C PHE A 137 -20.40 -5.34 -0.13
N SER A 138 -19.75 -5.62 1.01
CA SER A 138 -19.14 -6.93 1.35
C SER A 138 -20.09 -8.12 1.24
N SER A 139 -21.38 -7.93 1.50
CA SER A 139 -22.39 -8.98 1.47
C SER A 139 -22.72 -9.52 0.07
N TYR A 140 -22.29 -8.85 -1.00
CA TYR A 140 -22.69 -9.17 -2.38
C TYR A 140 -21.55 -9.69 -3.25
N TRP A 141 -20.50 -10.23 -2.64
CA TRP A 141 -19.30 -10.62 -3.36
C TRP A 141 -19.46 -11.99 -4.00
N GLY A 142 -19.39 -12.02 -5.33
CA GLY A 142 -19.35 -13.25 -6.11
C GLY A 142 -17.93 -13.64 -6.51
N ASN A 143 -17.81 -14.68 -7.32
CA ASN A 143 -16.55 -15.29 -7.79
C ASN A 143 -15.52 -14.29 -8.36
N VAL A 144 -15.95 -13.13 -8.87
CA VAL A 144 -15.05 -12.08 -9.37
C VAL A 144 -14.15 -11.55 -8.26
N PHE A 145 -14.67 -11.42 -7.04
CA PHE A 145 -13.90 -10.94 -5.91
C PHE A 145 -12.78 -11.92 -5.53
N ASP A 146 -13.11 -13.20 -5.47
CA ASP A 146 -12.18 -14.29 -5.18
C ASP A 146 -11.01 -14.30 -6.17
N VAL A 147 -11.30 -14.11 -7.45
CA VAL A 147 -10.28 -14.01 -8.51
C VAL A 147 -9.36 -12.81 -8.27
N ILE A 148 -9.90 -11.64 -7.91
CA ILE A 148 -9.10 -10.43 -7.63
C ILE A 148 -8.20 -10.65 -6.41
N ILE A 149 -8.72 -11.27 -5.35
CA ILE A 149 -7.92 -11.64 -4.18
C ILE A 149 -6.74 -12.52 -4.59
N ILE A 150 -7.01 -13.65 -5.24
CA ILE A 150 -5.98 -14.65 -5.59
C ILE A 150 -4.95 -14.01 -6.53
N MET A 151 -5.41 -13.28 -7.54
CA MET A 151 -4.53 -12.60 -8.48
C MET A 151 -3.67 -11.56 -7.76
N SER A 152 -4.22 -10.77 -6.84
CA SER A 152 -3.43 -9.77 -6.11
C SER A 152 -2.35 -10.39 -5.23
N LEU A 153 -2.63 -11.51 -4.57
CA LEU A 153 -1.65 -12.28 -3.79
C LEU A 153 -0.54 -12.85 -4.68
N VAL A 154 -0.90 -13.50 -5.78
CA VAL A 154 0.04 -14.18 -6.67
C VAL A 154 0.89 -13.19 -7.46
N VAL A 155 0.27 -12.20 -8.11
CA VAL A 155 0.97 -11.21 -8.93
C VAL A 155 1.86 -10.32 -8.06
N GLY A 156 1.35 -9.86 -6.91
CA GLY A 156 2.12 -9.03 -5.99
C GLY A 156 3.37 -9.73 -5.47
N SER A 157 3.27 -11.03 -5.19
CA SER A 157 4.38 -11.80 -4.62
C SER A 157 5.40 -12.26 -5.68
N LEU A 158 4.94 -12.86 -6.78
CA LEU A 158 5.83 -13.42 -7.81
C LEU A 158 6.52 -12.33 -8.65
N MET A 159 5.78 -11.31 -9.10
CA MET A 159 6.37 -10.26 -9.95
C MET A 159 7.34 -9.37 -9.17
N GLY A 160 7.14 -9.23 -7.85
CA GLY A 160 8.08 -8.53 -6.97
C GLY A 160 9.48 -9.16 -6.93
N LEU A 161 9.59 -10.48 -7.15
CA LEU A 161 10.86 -11.20 -7.16
C LEU A 161 11.80 -10.71 -8.26
N VAL A 162 11.28 -10.27 -9.40
CA VAL A 162 12.11 -9.90 -10.56
C VAL A 162 12.63 -8.47 -10.45
N GLN A 163 11.96 -7.61 -9.69
CA GLN A 163 12.26 -6.18 -9.71
C GLN A 163 13.53 -5.81 -8.94
N THR A 164 14.28 -4.86 -9.49
CA THR A 164 15.49 -4.28 -8.89
C THR A 164 15.31 -2.84 -8.41
N SER A 165 14.27 -2.13 -8.89
CA SER A 165 13.95 -0.79 -8.40
C SER A 165 13.20 -0.88 -7.07
N THR A 166 13.64 -0.09 -6.08
CA THR A 166 13.06 -0.12 -4.72
C THR A 166 11.63 0.40 -4.71
N ARG A 167 11.29 1.35 -5.60
CA ARG A 167 9.92 1.86 -5.77
C ARG A 167 8.98 0.75 -6.27
N LEU A 168 9.35 0.04 -7.33
CA LEU A 168 8.50 -1.06 -7.83
C LEU A 168 8.38 -2.18 -6.80
N LEU A 169 9.47 -2.53 -6.13
CA LEU A 169 9.45 -3.57 -5.09
C LEU A 169 8.47 -3.22 -3.95
N MET A 170 8.44 -1.96 -3.51
CA MET A 170 7.44 -1.47 -2.55
C MET A 170 6.02 -1.43 -3.10
N THR A 171 5.84 -1.22 -4.41
CA THR A 171 4.50 -1.25 -5.00
C THR A 171 3.96 -2.66 -5.14
N PHE A 172 4.80 -3.63 -5.54
CA PHE A 172 4.43 -5.04 -5.60
C PHE A 172 4.12 -5.60 -4.22
N SER A 173 4.89 -5.23 -3.19
CA SER A 173 4.53 -5.58 -1.83
C SER A 173 3.18 -4.98 -1.44
N SER A 174 2.90 -3.72 -1.80
CA SER A 174 1.59 -3.13 -1.56
C SER A 174 0.44 -3.88 -2.26
N ILE A 175 0.66 -4.41 -3.47
CA ILE A 175 -0.31 -5.24 -4.20
C ILE A 175 -0.54 -6.56 -3.46
N SER A 176 0.52 -7.18 -2.92
CA SER A 176 0.37 -8.37 -2.09
C SER A 176 -0.43 -8.09 -0.81
N HIS A 177 -0.14 -6.98 -0.12
CA HIS A 177 -0.90 -6.53 1.06
C HIS A 177 -2.35 -6.19 0.71
N MET A 178 -2.64 -5.74 -0.52
CA MET A 178 -4.04 -5.59 -0.97
C MET A 178 -4.80 -6.90 -0.94
N GLY A 179 -4.19 -8.02 -1.35
CA GLY A 179 -4.86 -9.32 -1.29
C GLY A 179 -5.27 -9.71 0.14
N TRP A 180 -4.39 -9.45 1.12
CA TRP A 180 -4.69 -9.65 2.53
C TRP A 180 -5.80 -8.71 3.03
N LEU A 181 -5.74 -7.42 2.64
CA LEU A 181 -6.74 -6.42 3.01
C LEU A 181 -8.12 -6.69 2.42
N LEU A 182 -8.19 -7.18 1.18
CA LEU A 182 -9.44 -7.54 0.53
C LEU A 182 -10.11 -8.71 1.26
N ILE A 183 -9.33 -9.72 1.67
CA ILE A 183 -9.83 -10.85 2.46
C ILE A 183 -10.30 -10.39 3.86
N SER A 184 -9.56 -9.52 4.54
CA SER A 184 -9.98 -9.08 5.88
C SER A 184 -11.28 -8.29 5.84
N VAL A 185 -11.42 -7.40 4.86
CA VAL A 185 -12.64 -6.58 4.69
C VAL A 185 -13.86 -7.44 4.33
N SER A 186 -13.71 -8.63 3.70
CA SER A 186 -14.85 -9.55 3.53
C SER A 186 -15.42 -10.05 4.85
N PHE A 187 -14.58 -10.23 5.87
CA PHE A 187 -15.01 -10.82 7.13
C PHE A 187 -15.45 -9.77 8.13
N ASP A 188 -14.63 -8.75 8.37
CA ASP A 188 -14.91 -7.70 9.34
C ASP A 188 -14.12 -6.42 9.04
N LEU A 189 -14.79 -5.27 9.21
CA LEU A 189 -14.19 -3.95 9.05
C LEU A 189 -13.04 -3.75 10.02
N TRP A 190 -13.21 -4.13 11.29
CA TRP A 190 -12.22 -3.86 12.32
C TRP A 190 -10.91 -4.58 12.03
N MET A 191 -10.99 -5.83 11.57
CA MET A 191 -9.83 -6.59 11.09
C MET A 191 -9.15 -5.92 9.90
N GLY A 192 -9.93 -5.41 8.93
CA GLY A 192 -9.42 -4.64 7.80
C GLY A 192 -8.69 -3.37 8.22
N VAL A 193 -9.28 -2.58 9.11
CA VAL A 193 -8.71 -1.34 9.65
C VAL A 193 -7.44 -1.62 10.44
N LEU A 194 -7.43 -2.65 11.29
CA LEU A 194 -6.26 -3.02 12.09
C LEU A 194 -5.10 -3.46 11.18
N TYR A 195 -5.37 -4.28 10.17
CA TYR A 195 -4.34 -4.65 9.18
C TYR A 195 -3.80 -3.42 8.45
N PHE A 196 -4.69 -2.55 7.97
CA PHE A 196 -4.28 -1.35 7.24
C PHE A 196 -3.43 -0.44 8.12
N PHE A 197 -3.83 -0.22 9.37
CA PHE A 197 -3.08 0.59 10.33
C PHE A 197 -1.68 0.03 10.60
N ILE A 198 -1.55 -1.28 10.82
CA ILE A 198 -0.22 -1.89 11.02
C ILE A 198 0.63 -1.75 9.75
N TYR A 199 0.05 -1.98 8.58
CA TYR A 199 0.74 -1.77 7.30
C TYR A 199 1.25 -0.33 7.16
N MET A 200 0.47 0.69 7.53
CA MET A 200 0.89 2.10 7.54
C MET A 200 2.11 2.34 8.43
N VAL A 201 2.04 1.84 9.67
CA VAL A 201 3.07 2.03 10.69
C VAL A 201 4.39 1.41 10.26
N VAL A 202 4.34 0.23 9.65
CA VAL A 202 5.55 -0.48 9.20
C VAL A 202 6.13 0.12 7.92
N LEU A 203 5.28 0.56 6.97
CA LEU A 203 5.73 1.13 5.70
C LEU A 203 6.43 2.50 5.86
N PHE A 204 5.92 3.34 6.77
CA PHE A 204 6.39 4.71 6.97
C PHE A 204 7.91 4.84 7.22
N PRO A 205 8.51 4.14 8.20
CA PRO A 205 9.95 4.28 8.48
C PRO A 205 10.80 3.86 7.28
N VAL A 206 10.41 2.83 6.53
CA VAL A 206 11.18 2.35 5.37
C VAL A 206 11.17 3.39 4.24
N ILE A 207 10.01 3.92 3.89
CA ILE A 207 9.90 4.95 2.83
C ILE A 207 10.62 6.24 3.24
N MET A 208 10.54 6.64 4.51
CA MET A 208 11.25 7.82 4.98
C MET A 208 12.77 7.66 4.85
N ILE A 209 13.31 6.46 5.08
CA ILE A 209 14.74 6.23 4.92
C ILE A 209 15.14 6.22 3.44
N PHE A 210 14.34 5.59 2.58
CA PHE A 210 14.58 5.69 1.13
C PHE A 210 14.52 7.13 0.62
N ASN A 211 13.71 7.99 1.25
CA ASN A 211 13.68 9.41 0.94
C ASN A 211 14.95 10.15 1.41
N ILE A 212 15.46 9.86 2.61
CA ILE A 212 16.66 10.52 3.15
C ILE A 212 17.89 10.25 2.28
N PHE A 213 18.07 9.01 1.81
CA PHE A 213 19.21 8.63 0.97
C PHE A 213 18.91 8.63 -0.53
N ASN A 214 17.68 8.97 -0.94
CA ASN A 214 17.22 8.90 -2.33
C ASN A 214 17.48 7.56 -3.03
N ILE A 215 17.37 6.43 -2.32
CA ILE A 215 17.68 5.09 -2.85
C ILE A 215 16.57 4.62 -3.77
N SER A 216 16.81 4.61 -5.07
CA SER A 216 15.87 4.21 -6.12
C SER A 216 16.10 2.79 -6.65
N TYR A 217 17.31 2.27 -6.54
CA TYR A 217 17.69 0.91 -6.93
C TYR A 217 18.33 0.14 -5.77
N ILE A 218 18.19 -1.18 -5.77
CA ILE A 218 18.81 -2.04 -4.75
C ILE A 218 20.35 -1.84 -4.72
N ASN A 219 20.97 -1.58 -5.87
CA ASN A 219 22.41 -1.38 -5.90
C ASN A 219 22.84 -0.10 -5.15
N GLU A 220 21.97 0.89 -5.00
CA GLU A 220 22.27 2.16 -4.32
C GLU A 220 22.28 2.05 -2.79
N PHE A 221 22.06 0.85 -2.22
CA PHE A 221 22.13 0.65 -0.77
C PHE A 221 23.52 0.96 -0.16
N PHE A 222 24.60 0.94 -0.94
CA PHE A 222 25.92 1.39 -0.45
C PHE A 222 25.93 2.87 -0.03
N LEU A 223 24.99 3.69 -0.53
CA LEU A 223 24.88 5.11 -0.16
C LEU A 223 24.39 5.31 1.30
N MET A 224 23.94 4.26 1.98
CA MET A 224 23.48 4.33 3.37
C MET A 224 24.64 4.53 4.33
N ASN A 225 25.02 5.79 4.53
CA ASN A 225 26.02 6.16 5.52
C ASN A 225 25.41 6.38 6.91
N PHE A 226 24.98 5.29 7.54
CA PHE A 226 24.50 5.28 8.92
C PHE A 226 25.48 4.54 9.84
N SER A 227 25.37 4.79 11.14
CA SER A 227 25.98 3.88 12.12
C SER A 227 25.40 2.47 11.94
N LEU A 228 26.24 1.45 12.15
CA LEU A 228 25.86 0.04 12.01
C LEU A 228 24.53 -0.30 12.72
N SER A 229 24.32 0.27 13.92
CA SER A 229 23.09 0.12 14.69
C SER A 229 21.82 0.61 13.95
N LYS A 230 21.90 1.74 13.26
CA LYS A 230 20.77 2.32 12.51
C LYS A 230 20.51 1.57 11.20
N GLN A 231 21.54 1.06 10.55
CA GLN A 231 21.39 0.17 9.40
C GLN A 231 20.67 -1.12 9.79
N ILE A 232 21.06 -1.75 10.90
CA ILE A 232 20.38 -2.95 11.44
C ILE A 232 18.90 -2.65 11.73
N LEU A 233 18.59 -1.52 12.37
CA LEU A 233 17.20 -1.12 12.64
C LEU A 233 16.36 -0.98 11.36
N LEU A 234 16.91 -0.41 10.28
CA LEU A 234 16.23 -0.40 8.99
C LEU A 234 15.97 -1.82 8.49
N PHE A 235 16.96 -2.70 8.50
CA PHE A 235 16.79 -4.04 7.94
C PHE A 235 15.73 -4.83 8.70
N LEU A 236 15.69 -4.70 10.02
CA LEU A 236 14.62 -5.27 10.84
C LEU A 236 13.24 -4.70 10.45
N SER A 237 13.15 -3.41 10.08
CA SER A 237 11.89 -2.81 9.59
C SER A 237 11.50 -3.26 8.18
N ILE A 238 12.45 -3.60 7.30
CA ILE A 238 12.14 -4.20 5.99
C ILE A 238 11.64 -5.64 6.19
N LEU A 239 12.24 -6.38 7.12
CA LEU A 239 11.81 -7.73 7.46
C LEU A 239 10.44 -7.77 8.15
N SER A 240 10.07 -6.72 8.88
CA SER A 240 8.74 -6.61 9.47
C SER A 240 7.65 -6.43 8.40
N LEU A 241 7.92 -5.81 7.25
CA LEU A 241 7.01 -5.82 6.08
C LEU A 241 6.77 -7.24 5.54
N GLY A 242 7.80 -8.10 5.60
CA GLY A 242 7.69 -9.52 5.25
C GLY A 242 6.78 -10.30 6.19
N GLY A 243 6.55 -9.81 7.41
CA GLY A 243 5.72 -10.45 8.42
C GLY A 243 6.40 -11.64 9.08
N LEU A 244 7.66 -11.49 9.49
CA LEU A 244 8.33 -12.50 10.32
C LEU A 244 7.75 -12.51 11.74
N PRO A 245 7.65 -13.69 12.40
CA PRO A 245 7.02 -13.87 13.71
C PRO A 245 7.41 -12.86 14.82
N PRO A 246 8.68 -12.44 14.98
CA PRO A 246 9.04 -11.50 16.05
C PRO A 246 8.52 -10.07 15.84
N PHE A 247 8.13 -9.67 14.63
CA PHE A 247 7.86 -8.27 14.31
C PHE A 247 6.38 -7.96 14.09
N LEU A 248 5.99 -6.69 14.32
CA LEU A 248 4.59 -6.23 14.29
C LEU A 248 3.82 -6.66 13.03
N GLY A 249 4.46 -6.67 11.86
CA GLY A 249 3.80 -7.03 10.59
C GLY A 249 3.32 -8.48 10.48
N PHE A 250 3.74 -9.38 11.38
CA PHE A 250 3.20 -10.74 11.45
C PHE A 250 1.81 -10.78 12.08
N LEU A 251 1.54 -9.95 13.09
CA LEU A 251 0.30 -9.94 13.86
C LEU A 251 -0.95 -9.91 12.98
N PRO A 252 -1.12 -8.97 12.03
CA PRO A 252 -2.36 -8.89 11.28
C PRO A 252 -2.50 -10.01 10.24
N LYS A 253 -1.38 -10.57 9.73
CA LYS A 253 -1.42 -11.76 8.86
C LYS A 253 -1.86 -12.99 9.63
N TRP A 254 -1.36 -13.15 10.86
CA TRP A 254 -1.72 -14.27 11.72
C TRP A 254 -3.21 -14.25 12.11
N LEU A 255 -3.72 -13.09 12.52
CA LEU A 255 -5.14 -12.93 12.86
C LEU A 255 -6.06 -13.26 11.66
N ILE A 256 -5.74 -12.77 10.46
CA ILE A 256 -6.54 -13.08 9.27
C ILE A 256 -6.49 -14.57 8.94
N LEU A 257 -5.31 -15.19 8.99
CA LEU A 257 -5.20 -16.63 8.73
C LEU A 257 -6.06 -17.46 9.68
N GLN A 258 -6.11 -17.10 10.97
CA GLN A 258 -6.96 -17.79 11.93
C GLN A 258 -8.44 -17.70 11.54
N VAL A 259 -8.92 -16.52 11.16
CA VAL A 259 -10.31 -16.31 10.74
C VAL A 259 -10.62 -17.10 9.45
N VAL A 260 -9.76 -17.01 8.43
CA VAL A 260 -9.91 -17.72 7.16
C VAL A 260 -10.01 -19.23 7.37
N VAL A 261 -9.16 -19.79 8.24
CA VAL A 261 -9.17 -21.22 8.59
C VAL A 261 -10.42 -21.60 9.37
N SER A 262 -10.87 -20.77 10.32
CA SER A 262 -12.12 -21.03 11.06
C SER A 262 -13.37 -21.01 10.18
N MET A 263 -13.35 -20.23 9.09
CA MET A 263 -14.43 -20.15 8.12
C MET A 263 -14.36 -21.25 7.05
N GLY A 264 -13.38 -22.16 7.12
CA GLY A 264 -13.24 -23.28 6.18
C GLY A 264 -12.63 -22.92 4.82
N TRP A 265 -12.09 -21.71 4.65
CA TRP A 265 -11.50 -21.23 3.39
C TRP A 265 -10.05 -21.71 3.21
N TYR A 266 -9.84 -23.04 3.26
CA TYR A 266 -8.51 -23.66 3.26
C TYR A 266 -7.71 -23.38 1.98
N PHE A 267 -8.36 -23.23 0.83
CA PHE A 267 -7.68 -22.89 -0.41
C PHE A 267 -7.05 -21.49 -0.35
N PHE A 268 -7.79 -20.49 0.16
CA PHE A 268 -7.27 -19.13 0.34
C PHE A 268 -6.12 -19.10 1.33
N SER A 269 -6.22 -19.82 2.46
CA SER A 269 -5.14 -19.84 3.46
C SER A 269 -3.84 -20.40 2.88
N LEU A 270 -3.89 -21.45 2.05
CA LEU A 270 -2.71 -21.98 1.35
C LEU A 270 -2.09 -20.94 0.41
N VAL A 271 -2.90 -20.27 -0.43
CA VAL A 271 -2.41 -19.23 -1.36
C VAL A 271 -1.79 -18.06 -0.58
N MET A 272 -2.42 -17.63 0.50
CA MET A 272 -1.92 -16.56 1.37
C MET A 272 -0.56 -16.89 1.97
N ILE A 273 -0.39 -18.11 2.50
CA ILE A 273 0.87 -18.57 3.09
C ILE A 273 1.96 -18.60 2.01
N LEU A 274 1.71 -19.22 0.86
CA LEU A 274 2.69 -19.29 -0.23
C LEU A 274 3.09 -17.90 -0.75
N ALA A 275 2.12 -17.03 -1.00
CA ALA A 275 2.38 -15.66 -1.42
C ALA A 275 3.23 -14.90 -0.39
N SER A 276 2.96 -15.08 0.92
CA SER A 276 3.74 -14.43 1.98
C SER A 276 5.20 -14.88 2.00
N LEU A 277 5.48 -16.16 1.74
CA LEU A 277 6.85 -16.68 1.66
C LEU A 277 7.62 -16.07 0.48
N PHE A 278 6.98 -15.94 -0.68
CA PHE A 278 7.58 -15.24 -1.82
C PHE A 278 7.84 -13.76 -1.52
N THR A 279 6.92 -13.09 -0.81
CA THR A 279 7.17 -11.70 -0.40
C THR A 279 8.36 -11.58 0.55
N LEU A 280 8.47 -12.50 1.51
CA LEU A 280 9.58 -12.55 2.44
C LEU A 280 10.91 -12.75 1.70
N PHE A 281 10.94 -13.59 0.66
CA PHE A 281 12.15 -13.87 -0.09
C PHE A 281 12.74 -12.62 -0.77
N PHE A 282 11.95 -11.80 -1.48
CA PHE A 282 12.52 -10.60 -2.10
C PHE A 282 12.94 -9.55 -1.07
N TYR A 283 12.29 -9.48 0.10
CA TYR A 283 12.74 -8.63 1.19
C TYR A 283 14.06 -9.12 1.78
N LEU A 284 14.22 -10.43 1.97
CA LEU A 284 15.50 -11.01 2.38
C LEU A 284 16.61 -10.66 1.39
N ARG A 285 16.35 -10.81 0.08
CA ARG A 285 17.30 -10.40 -0.97
C ARG A 285 17.70 -8.93 -0.81
N MET A 286 16.73 -8.03 -0.62
CA MET A 286 16.98 -6.60 -0.43
C MET A 286 17.86 -6.34 0.80
N THR A 287 17.55 -6.99 1.93
CA THR A 287 18.33 -6.83 3.16
C THR A 287 19.74 -7.39 3.01
N PHE A 288 19.94 -8.56 2.41
CA PHE A 288 21.26 -9.15 2.21
C PHE A 288 22.15 -8.27 1.31
N THR A 289 21.61 -7.77 0.20
CA THR A 289 22.34 -6.84 -0.66
C THR A 289 22.75 -5.58 0.09
N ALA A 290 21.87 -5.07 0.96
CA ALA A 290 22.14 -3.88 1.73
C ALA A 290 23.14 -4.12 2.88
N PHE A 291 23.15 -5.30 3.50
CA PHE A 291 24.16 -5.68 4.49
C PHE A 291 25.55 -5.79 3.86
N ILE A 292 25.66 -6.47 2.72
CA ILE A 292 26.94 -6.69 2.03
C ILE A 292 27.50 -5.36 1.53
N LEU A 293 26.67 -4.54 0.88
CA LEU A 293 27.10 -3.27 0.29
C LEU A 293 27.23 -2.13 1.32
N GLY A 294 26.39 -2.12 2.36
CA GLY A 294 26.40 -1.09 3.40
C GLY A 294 27.47 -1.31 4.47
N GLY A 295 27.91 -2.56 4.67
CA GLY A 295 29.01 -2.91 5.59
C GLY A 295 30.39 -2.55 5.04
N SER A 296 30.53 -2.43 3.72
CA SER A 296 31.77 -1.95 3.12
C SER A 296 31.79 -0.42 3.17
N SER A 297 32.48 0.15 4.15
CA SER A 297 32.87 1.56 4.20
C SER A 297 33.86 1.88 3.06
N LEU A 298 33.44 1.73 1.81
CA LEU A 298 34.28 1.94 0.63
C LEU A 298 34.43 3.43 0.27
N PHE A 299 33.58 4.29 0.85
CA PHE A 299 33.73 5.73 0.74
C PHE A 299 33.55 6.37 2.12
N GLU A 300 34.64 6.91 2.66
CA GLU A 300 34.65 7.84 3.80
C GLU A 300 33.87 9.11 3.46
N THR A 301 32.55 9.02 3.30
CA THR A 301 31.71 10.20 3.25
C THR A 301 31.47 10.63 4.69
N LYS A 302 32.00 11.79 5.08
CA LYS A 302 31.86 12.37 6.43
C LYS A 302 30.46 12.92 6.72
N ILE A 303 29.48 12.62 5.87
CA ILE A 303 28.12 13.13 5.98
C ILE A 303 27.27 12.06 6.67
N PHE A 304 27.17 12.18 8.00
CA PHE A 304 26.20 11.41 8.77
C PHE A 304 24.84 12.09 8.66
N TYR A 305 23.88 11.39 8.06
CA TYR A 305 22.49 11.80 8.17
C TYR A 305 21.97 11.46 9.56
N SER A 306 21.32 12.43 10.22
CA SER A 306 20.58 12.16 11.45
C SER A 306 19.18 11.65 11.10
N LEU A 307 18.83 10.49 11.64
CA LEU A 307 17.44 10.05 11.69
C LEU A 307 16.71 10.93 12.70
N GLY A 308 15.61 11.53 12.28
CA GLY A 308 14.72 12.24 13.21
C GLY A 308 14.15 11.29 14.26
N ASN A 309 13.90 11.81 15.46
CA ASN A 309 13.41 11.02 16.61
C ASN A 309 12.10 10.27 16.29
N LEU A 310 11.22 10.86 15.46
CA LEU A 310 9.99 10.21 15.02
C LEU A 310 10.26 8.94 14.20
N ASN A 311 11.24 8.96 13.29
CA ASN A 311 11.57 7.78 12.49
C ASN A 311 12.16 6.67 13.38
N LEU A 312 12.99 7.03 14.37
CA LEU A 312 13.53 6.07 15.34
C LEU A 312 12.42 5.44 16.19
N PHE A 313 11.46 6.25 16.66
CA PHE A 313 10.32 5.74 17.41
C PHE A 313 9.47 4.77 16.58
N MET A 314 9.17 5.10 15.32
CA MET A 314 8.41 4.23 14.42
C MET A 314 9.16 2.94 14.08
N LEU A 315 10.50 3.00 13.92
CA LEU A 315 11.33 1.81 13.76
C LEU A 315 11.24 0.89 14.98
N LEU A 316 11.35 1.46 16.18
CA LEU A 316 11.24 0.69 17.42
C LEU A 316 9.86 0.03 17.57
N LEU A 317 8.78 0.75 17.24
CA LEU A 317 7.42 0.20 17.20
C LEU A 317 7.31 -0.97 16.22
N SER A 318 7.92 -0.87 15.03
CA SER A 318 7.85 -1.95 14.04
C SER A 318 8.52 -3.25 14.53
N ILE A 319 9.53 -3.13 15.40
CA ILE A 319 10.33 -4.25 15.90
C ILE A 319 9.70 -4.84 17.17
N LEU A 320 9.42 -3.98 18.16
CA LEU A 320 8.96 -4.40 19.49
C LEU A 320 7.43 -4.48 19.61
N GLY A 321 6.71 -4.02 18.60
CA GLY A 321 5.26 -3.89 18.68
C GLY A 321 4.51 -5.21 18.91
N LEU A 322 5.02 -6.33 18.39
CA LEU A 322 4.39 -7.64 18.58
C LEU A 322 4.54 -8.18 20.01
N PRO A 323 5.76 -8.24 20.60
CA PRO A 323 5.88 -8.60 22.01
C PRO A 323 5.12 -7.62 22.91
N LEU A 324 5.14 -6.31 22.64
CA LEU A 324 4.34 -5.34 23.39
C LEU A 324 2.84 -5.67 23.38
N PHE A 325 2.30 -6.10 22.23
CA PHE A 325 0.90 -6.49 22.12
C PHE A 325 0.58 -7.77 22.88
N LEU A 326 1.51 -8.74 22.93
CA LEU A 326 1.29 -10.00 23.65
C LEU A 326 1.33 -9.85 25.18
N PHE A 327 1.91 -8.76 25.70
CA PHE A 327 1.98 -8.48 27.14
C PHE A 327 0.80 -7.65 27.67
N VAL A 328 -0.06 -7.13 26.78
CA VAL A 328 -1.27 -6.37 27.12
C VAL A 328 -2.49 -7.26 26.94
#